data_AF-A0A157T252-F1
#
_entry.id   AF-A0A157T252-F1
#
_cell.length_a   1.000
_cell.length_b   1.000
_cell.length_c   1.000
_cell.angle_alpha   90.00
_cell.angle_beta   90.00
_cell.angle_gamma   90.00
#
_symmetry.space_group_name_H-M   'P 1'
#
loop_
_entity.id
_entity.type
_entity.pdbx_description
1 polymer ?
#
loop_
_entity_poly.entity_id
_entity_poly.type
_entity_poly.pdbx_seq_one_letter_code
_entity_poly.pdbx_strand_id
1 'polypeptide(L)'
;MSQENNENKKKTITIRGVDEKIYRKLTEIARSSGKTIGEVTNQAFRTFLDLSDAAKRTASGVVESGKTFIEGFKEGIGNLIIISDIDELSVNKEEMMQTSKPIAFKGIKKLSLVNISDDDVEKYIQEISDVDELIIPPNINKLKLLQKCRRVKKIIVQNNPV
;
A
#
# COMPACT_ATOMS: atom_id res chain seq x y z
N MET A 1 9.96 -26.73 -25.14
CA MET A 1 9.97 -25.27 -25.34
C MET A 1 8.57 -24.85 -25.74
N SER A 2 7.86 -24.19 -24.84
CA SER A 2 6.63 -23.46 -25.13
C SER A 2 6.61 -22.29 -24.16
N GLN A 3 7.20 -21.18 -24.60
CA GLN A 3 6.92 -19.87 -24.04
C GLN A 3 5.50 -19.53 -24.49
N GLU A 4 4.59 -19.37 -23.54
CA GLU A 4 3.33 -18.68 -23.79
C GLU A 4 3.30 -17.41 -22.94
N ASN A 5 3.28 -16.31 -23.67
CA ASN A 5 3.14 -14.96 -23.19
C ASN A 5 1.75 -14.74 -22.55
N ASN A 6 1.74 -13.76 -21.64
CA ASN A 6 0.70 -12.76 -21.45
C ASN A 6 -0.40 -12.91 -20.39
N GLU A 7 -0.21 -12.02 -19.40
CA GLU A 7 -1.19 -11.08 -18.84
C GLU A 7 -2.02 -11.53 -17.64
N ASN A 8 -2.00 -10.65 -16.63
CA ASN A 8 -2.89 -10.57 -15.47
C ASN A 8 -4.37 -10.63 -15.90
N LYS A 9 -4.89 -11.79 -16.32
CA LYS A 9 -6.33 -12.00 -16.48
C LYS A 9 -6.96 -11.86 -15.11
N LYS A 10 -7.56 -10.70 -14.84
CA LYS A 10 -8.41 -10.46 -13.66
C LYS A 10 -9.46 -11.57 -13.64
N LYS A 11 -9.32 -12.51 -12.70
CA LYS A 11 -10.28 -13.60 -12.53
C LYS A 11 -11.62 -13.00 -12.10
N THR A 12 -12.70 -13.39 -12.76
CA THR A 12 -14.05 -13.02 -12.34
C THR A 12 -14.36 -13.68 -11.00
N ILE A 13 -14.64 -12.88 -9.98
CA ILE A 13 -15.06 -13.33 -8.65
C ILE A 13 -16.51 -12.89 -8.46
N THR A 14 -17.39 -13.85 -8.15
CA THR A 14 -18.80 -13.57 -7.85
C THR A 14 -19.04 -13.72 -6.35
N ILE A 15 -19.55 -12.67 -5.72
CA ILE A 15 -19.91 -12.65 -4.30
C ILE A 15 -21.44 -12.71 -4.21
N ARG A 16 -21.96 -13.78 -3.61
CA ARG A 16 -23.40 -13.99 -3.42
C ARG A 16 -23.83 -13.48 -2.03
N GLY A 17 -25.08 -13.05 -1.91
CA GLY A 17 -25.66 -12.64 -0.63
C GLY A 17 -25.30 -11.22 -0.18
N VAL A 18 -24.90 -10.34 -1.11
CA VAL A 18 -24.73 -8.92 -0.80
C VAL A 18 -26.12 -8.29 -0.65
N ASP A 19 -26.38 -7.66 0.49
CA ASP A 19 -27.62 -6.95 0.75
C ASP A 19 -27.84 -5.81 -0.26
N GLU A 20 -29.07 -5.68 -0.75
CA GLU A 20 -29.42 -4.73 -1.80
C GLU A 20 -29.19 -3.27 -1.38
N LYS A 21 -29.47 -2.92 -0.12
CA LYS A 21 -29.27 -1.55 0.38
C LYS A 21 -27.78 -1.23 0.49
N ILE A 22 -26.97 -2.22 0.91
CA ILE A 22 -25.51 -2.09 0.94
C ILE A 22 -24.95 -1.90 -0.48
N TYR A 23 -25.37 -2.75 -1.43
CA TYR A 23 -24.93 -2.65 -2.81
C TYR A 23 -25.30 -1.30 -3.44
N ARG A 24 -26.52 -0.81 -3.18
CA ARG A 24 -26.96 0.52 -3.65
C ARG A 24 -26.08 1.64 -3.12
N LYS A 25 -25.81 1.64 -1.82
CA LYS A 25 -24.96 2.67 -1.18
C LYS A 25 -23.50 2.60 -1.67
N LEU A 26 -22.97 1.40 -1.85
CA LEU A 26 -21.66 1.18 -2.46
C LEU A 26 -21.59 1.74 -3.88
N THR A 27 -22.66 1.55 -4.67
CA THR A 27 -22.78 2.07 -6.03
C THR A 27 -22.84 3.61 -6.05
N GLU A 28 -23.57 4.22 -5.11
CA GLU A 28 -23.62 5.68 -4.96
C GLU A 28 -22.22 6.25 -4.66
N ILE A 29 -21.50 5.64 -3.72
CA ILE A 29 -20.12 6.03 -3.36
C ILE A 29 -19.18 5.89 -4.55
N ALA A 30 -19.26 4.79 -5.29
CA ALA A 30 -18.45 4.56 -6.48
C ALA A 30 -18.69 5.66 -7.53
N ARG A 31 -19.96 5.97 -7.83
CA ARG A 31 -20.34 7.03 -8.77
C ARG A 31 -19.85 8.41 -8.33
N SER A 32 -20.07 8.78 -7.07
CA SER A 32 -19.68 10.10 -6.57
C SER A 32 -18.17 10.29 -6.45
N SER A 33 -17.42 9.19 -6.32
CA SER A 33 -15.94 9.22 -6.22
C SER A 33 -15.22 9.04 -7.56
N GLY A 34 -15.96 8.83 -8.66
CA GLY A 34 -15.36 8.53 -9.98
C GLY A 34 -14.66 7.17 -10.05
N LYS A 35 -14.86 6.29 -9.06
CA LYS A 35 -14.25 4.95 -8.99
C LYS A 35 -15.22 3.87 -9.47
N THR A 36 -14.70 2.73 -9.87
CA THR A 36 -15.51 1.54 -10.16
C THR A 36 -15.97 0.85 -8.87
N ILE A 37 -17.10 0.14 -8.93
CA ILE A 37 -17.59 -0.67 -7.79
C ILE A 37 -16.51 -1.66 -7.32
N GLY A 38 -15.75 -2.23 -8.26
CA GLY A 38 -14.65 -3.14 -7.95
C GLY A 38 -13.53 -2.47 -7.14
N GLU A 39 -13.14 -1.25 -7.47
CA GLU A 39 -12.11 -0.50 -6.73
C GLU A 39 -12.55 -0.17 -5.30
N VAL A 40 -13.77 0.35 -5.14
CA VAL A 40 -14.32 0.65 -3.81
C VAL A 40 -14.45 -0.63 -2.97
N THR A 41 -14.89 -1.73 -3.59
CA THR A 41 -15.00 -3.04 -2.93
C THR A 41 -13.62 -3.55 -2.48
N ASN A 42 -12.62 -3.49 -3.37
CA ASN A 42 -11.26 -3.91 -3.04
C ASN A 42 -10.66 -3.06 -1.91
N GLN A 43 -10.90 -1.73 -1.93
CA GLN A 43 -10.46 -0.83 -0.87
C GLN A 43 -11.11 -1.18 0.46
N ALA A 44 -12.43 -1.45 0.47
CA ALA A 44 -13.15 -1.88 1.67
C ALA A 44 -12.62 -3.21 2.22
N PHE A 45 -12.40 -4.20 1.35
CA PHE A 45 -11.83 -5.49 1.76
C PHE A 45 -10.42 -5.36 2.32
N ARG A 46 -9.53 -4.59 1.67
CA ARG A 46 -8.18 -4.31 2.19
C ARG A 46 -8.23 -3.68 3.56
N THR A 47 -9.09 -2.66 3.73
CA THR A 47 -9.26 -1.96 5.00
C THR A 47 -9.73 -2.90 6.12
N PHE A 48 -10.71 -3.75 5.82
CA PHE A 48 -11.23 -4.73 6.78
C PHE A 48 -10.17 -5.77 7.16
N LEU A 49 -9.43 -6.31 6.18
CA LEU A 49 -8.37 -7.29 6.42
C LEU A 49 -7.21 -6.69 7.23
N ASP A 50 -6.78 -5.47 6.90
CA ASP A 50 -5.74 -4.74 7.65
C ASP A 50 -6.15 -4.55 9.13
N LEU A 51 -7.43 -4.20 9.37
CA LEU A 51 -7.98 -4.08 10.73
C LEU A 51 -8.07 -5.43 11.45
N SER A 52 -8.47 -6.49 10.76
CA SER A 52 -8.52 -7.85 11.33
C SER A 52 -7.14 -8.36 11.73
N ASP A 53 -6.13 -8.14 10.90
CA ASP A 53 -4.74 -8.52 11.18
C ASP A 53 -4.15 -7.68 12.33
N ALA A 54 -4.54 -6.40 12.45
CA ALA A 54 -4.20 -5.60 13.62
C ALA A 54 -4.84 -6.16 14.90
N ALA A 55 -6.13 -6.51 14.86
CA ALA A 55 -6.84 -7.08 16.00
C ALA A 55 -6.29 -8.46 16.42
N LYS A 56 -5.93 -9.33 15.48
CA LYS A 56 -5.28 -10.63 15.78
C LYS A 56 -3.92 -10.45 16.45
N ARG A 57 -3.15 -9.45 16.04
CA ARG A 57 -1.87 -9.10 16.69
C ARG A 57 -2.08 -8.64 18.14
N THR A 58 -3.17 -7.94 18.44
CA THR A 58 -3.52 -7.58 19.83
C THR A 58 -4.00 -8.75 20.68
N ALA A 59 -4.63 -9.78 20.09
CA ALA A 59 -5.05 -10.98 20.81
C ALA A 59 -3.88 -11.93 21.12
N SER A 60 -2.78 -11.84 20.37
CA SER A 60 -1.62 -12.75 20.49
C SER A 60 -0.54 -12.24 21.44
N GLY A 61 -0.67 -11.03 22.00
CA GLY A 61 0.31 -10.52 22.95
C GLY A 61 -0.03 -9.11 23.49
N VAL A 62 -0.14 -9.03 24.81
CA VAL A 62 0.01 -7.83 25.65
C VAL A 62 -1.16 -6.84 25.63
N VAL A 63 -2.10 -7.07 26.55
CA VAL A 63 -3.20 -6.17 26.96
C VAL A 63 -2.68 -4.82 27.51
N GLU A 64 -1.39 -4.70 27.80
CA GLU A 64 -0.78 -3.51 28.42
C GLU A 64 -0.27 -2.47 27.41
N SER A 65 -0.06 -2.84 26.15
CA SER A 65 0.39 -1.93 25.09
C SER A 65 -0.75 -1.22 24.37
N GLY A 66 -2.02 -1.51 24.69
CA GLY A 66 -3.17 -0.92 23.99
C GLY A 66 -3.18 0.62 24.02
N LYS A 67 -2.80 1.24 25.15
CA LYS A 67 -2.69 2.71 25.25
C LYS A 67 -1.50 3.24 24.46
N THR A 68 -0.31 2.66 24.61
CA THR A 68 0.91 3.06 23.90
C THR A 68 0.81 2.83 22.39
N PHE A 69 0.05 1.81 21.96
CA PHE A 69 -0.21 1.53 20.55
C PHE A 69 -1.31 2.43 20.00
N ILE A 70 -2.37 2.75 20.75
CA ILE A 70 -3.39 3.73 20.33
C ILE A 70 -2.80 5.14 20.32
N GLU A 71 -1.93 5.48 21.26
CA GLU A 71 -1.18 6.73 21.30
C GLU A 71 -0.14 6.77 20.17
N GLY A 72 0.66 5.72 19.96
CA GLY A 72 1.57 5.60 18.82
C GLY A 72 0.88 5.49 17.45
N PHE A 73 -0.34 4.98 17.40
CA PHE A 73 -1.21 4.94 16.20
C PHE A 73 -1.88 6.30 15.97
N LYS A 74 -2.29 7.03 17.02
CA LYS A 74 -2.80 8.41 16.92
C LYS A 74 -1.69 9.40 16.56
N GLU A 75 -0.53 9.30 17.19
CA GLU A 75 0.68 10.05 16.85
C GLU A 75 1.20 9.69 15.46
N GLY A 76 1.13 8.40 15.10
CA GLY A 76 1.52 7.89 13.78
C GLY A 76 0.57 8.23 12.64
N ILE A 77 -0.74 8.39 12.87
CA ILE A 77 -1.71 8.73 11.81
C ILE A 77 -1.89 10.24 11.66
N GLY A 78 -1.76 11.02 12.74
CA GLY A 78 -1.83 12.49 12.65
C GLY A 78 -0.62 13.14 11.96
N ASN A 79 0.50 12.42 11.90
CA ASN A 79 1.76 12.89 11.33
C ASN A 79 2.24 12.07 10.11
N LEU A 80 1.38 11.30 9.48
CA LEU A 80 1.69 10.50 8.29
C LEU A 80 0.92 11.01 7.07
N ILE A 81 1.62 11.13 5.95
CA ILE A 81 1.00 11.44 4.67
C ILE A 81 0.71 10.14 3.95
N ILE A 82 -0.56 9.92 3.62
CA ILE A 82 -1.01 8.72 2.91
C ILE A 82 -1.19 9.09 1.43
N ILE A 83 -0.40 8.44 0.58
CA ILE A 83 -0.51 8.55 -0.88
C ILE A 83 -1.09 7.24 -1.39
N SER A 84 -2.30 7.30 -1.96
CA SER A 84 -3.03 6.08 -2.31
C SER A 84 -3.88 6.16 -3.57
N ASP A 85 -4.21 4.98 -4.11
CA ASP A 85 -5.12 4.76 -5.24
C ASP A 85 -4.66 5.42 -6.55
N ILE A 86 -3.37 5.26 -6.89
CA ILE A 86 -2.75 5.81 -8.10
C ILE A 86 -2.23 4.67 -8.96
N ASP A 87 -2.31 4.80 -10.29
CA ASP A 87 -1.79 3.78 -11.19
C ASP A 87 -0.26 3.76 -11.20
N GLU A 88 0.39 4.88 -11.53
CA GLU A 88 1.85 4.99 -11.54
C GLU A 88 2.29 6.21 -10.73
N LEU A 89 3.33 6.03 -9.91
CA LEU A 89 3.95 7.11 -9.16
C LEU A 89 5.47 6.95 -9.20
N SER A 90 6.16 8.03 -9.56
CA SER A 90 7.60 8.14 -9.40
C SER A 90 7.88 9.23 -8.38
N VAL A 91 8.71 8.94 -7.38
CA VAL A 91 9.06 9.88 -6.32
C VAL A 91 10.58 9.93 -6.20
N ASN A 92 11.11 11.15 -6.14
CA ASN A 92 12.52 11.39 -5.86
C ASN A 92 12.75 11.84 -4.40
N LYS A 93 14.02 11.92 -4.01
CA LYS A 93 14.41 12.36 -2.67
C LYS A 93 13.93 13.77 -2.36
N GLU A 94 14.05 14.70 -3.31
CA GLU A 94 13.72 16.11 -3.10
C GLU A 94 12.24 16.31 -2.76
N GLU A 95 11.35 15.59 -3.45
CA GLU A 95 9.90 15.58 -3.22
C GLU A 95 9.55 15.01 -1.83
N MET A 96 10.24 13.94 -1.42
CA MET A 96 10.06 13.39 -0.07
C MET A 96 10.58 14.34 1.02
N MET A 97 11.68 15.05 0.77
CA MET A 97 12.26 16.01 1.73
C MET A 97 11.40 17.25 1.94
N GLN A 98 10.66 17.70 0.91
CA GLN A 98 9.68 18.78 1.04
C GLN A 98 8.51 18.40 1.96
N THR A 99 8.38 17.11 2.23
CA THR A 99 7.38 16.55 3.11
C THR A 99 7.95 16.44 4.52
N SER A 100 7.47 17.28 5.46
CA SER A 100 7.96 17.30 6.86
C SER A 100 7.52 16.08 7.69
N LYS A 101 6.85 15.12 7.06
CA LYS A 101 6.15 13.99 7.67
C LYS A 101 6.48 12.70 6.91
N PRO A 102 6.57 11.54 7.59
CA PRO A 102 6.68 10.25 6.93
C PRO A 102 5.53 10.01 5.94
N ILE A 103 5.77 9.14 4.98
CA ILE A 103 4.88 8.84 3.86
C ILE A 103 4.54 7.35 3.88
N ALA A 104 3.26 7.03 3.71
CA ALA A 104 2.78 5.69 3.43
C ALA A 104 2.22 5.63 2.01
N PHE A 105 2.77 4.72 1.21
CA PHE A 105 2.30 4.46 -0.15
C PHE A 105 1.34 3.27 -0.13
N LYS A 106 0.12 3.43 -0.64
CA LYS A 106 -0.91 2.39 -0.60
C LYS A 106 -1.66 2.20 -1.91
N GLY A 107 -1.68 0.99 -2.45
CA GLY A 107 -2.52 0.67 -3.60
C GLY A 107 -2.02 1.32 -4.89
N ILE A 108 -0.71 1.29 -5.13
CA ILE A 108 -0.07 1.86 -6.32
C ILE A 108 0.30 0.74 -7.28
N LYS A 109 -0.16 0.73 -8.54
CA LYS A 109 0.20 -0.38 -9.44
C LYS A 109 1.71 -0.39 -9.69
N LYS A 110 2.32 0.77 -9.94
CA LYS A 110 3.76 0.91 -10.16
C LYS A 110 4.34 2.08 -9.37
N LEU A 111 5.20 1.78 -8.39
CA LEU A 111 5.89 2.77 -7.58
C LEU A 111 7.38 2.78 -7.91
N SER A 112 7.93 3.93 -8.30
CA SER A 112 9.36 4.11 -8.56
C SER A 112 9.99 5.02 -7.53
N LEU A 113 10.93 4.47 -6.77
CA LEU A 113 11.77 5.19 -5.82
C LEU A 113 13.06 5.57 -6.55
N VAL A 114 13.28 6.86 -6.79
CA VAL A 114 14.40 7.36 -7.60
C VAL A 114 15.39 8.13 -6.73
N ASN A 115 16.68 7.81 -6.82
CA ASN A 115 17.75 8.47 -6.06
C ASN A 115 17.54 8.47 -4.53
N ILE A 116 16.92 7.42 -4.00
CA ILE A 116 16.65 7.26 -2.56
C ILE A 116 17.72 6.38 -1.92
N SER A 117 18.22 6.75 -0.73
CA SER A 117 19.15 5.95 0.07
C SER A 117 18.46 5.14 1.17
N ASP A 118 19.16 4.20 1.82
CA ASP A 118 18.65 3.42 2.94
C ASP A 118 18.21 4.30 4.15
N ASP A 119 18.87 5.44 4.34
CA ASP A 119 18.53 6.41 5.39
C ASP A 119 17.27 7.19 5.05
N ASP A 120 17.08 7.52 3.77
CA ASP A 120 15.88 8.20 3.28
C ASP A 120 14.65 7.27 3.41
N VAL A 121 14.80 5.97 3.14
CA VAL A 121 13.74 4.97 3.39
C VAL A 121 13.37 4.90 4.87
N GLU A 122 14.36 4.87 5.77
CA GLU A 122 14.12 4.81 7.21
C GLU A 122 13.34 6.03 7.70
N LYS A 123 13.76 7.21 7.25
CA LYS A 123 13.28 8.50 7.73
C LYS A 123 11.92 8.90 7.15
N TYR A 124 11.72 8.65 5.85
CA TYR A 124 10.57 9.18 5.12
C TYR A 124 9.55 8.13 4.72
N ILE A 125 9.92 6.85 4.62
CA ILE A 125 8.98 5.80 4.22
C ILE A 125 8.52 5.05 5.47
N GLN A 126 7.26 5.20 5.82
CA GLN A 126 6.66 4.43 6.90
C GLN A 126 6.23 3.04 6.42
N GLU A 127 5.52 3.00 5.29
CA GLU A 127 4.94 1.76 4.75
C GLU A 127 4.79 1.85 3.23
N ILE A 128 5.03 0.73 2.55
CA ILE A 128 4.68 0.52 1.14
C ILE A 128 3.73 -0.67 1.08
N SER A 129 2.48 -0.45 0.71
CA SER A 129 1.44 -1.47 0.73
C SER A 129 0.68 -1.58 -0.58
N ASP A 130 0.30 -2.80 -0.93
CA ASP A 130 -0.52 -3.09 -2.11
C ASP A 130 0.09 -2.54 -3.42
N VAL A 131 1.36 -2.84 -3.66
CA VAL A 131 2.09 -2.42 -4.86
C VAL A 131 2.34 -3.58 -5.81
N ASP A 132 1.95 -3.46 -7.07
CA ASP A 132 2.18 -4.54 -8.04
C ASP A 132 3.65 -4.57 -8.47
N GLU A 133 4.23 -3.42 -8.82
CA GLU A 133 5.63 -3.27 -9.21
C GLU A 133 6.31 -2.15 -8.42
N LEU A 134 7.30 -2.53 -7.60
CA LEU A 134 8.14 -1.59 -6.85
C LEU A 134 9.51 -1.50 -7.51
N ILE A 135 9.82 -0.36 -8.10
CA ILE A 135 11.10 -0.05 -8.73
C ILE A 135 11.98 0.67 -7.70
N ILE A 136 13.16 0.11 -7.43
CA ILE A 136 14.08 0.60 -6.40
C ILE A 136 15.44 0.96 -7.02
N PRO A 137 16.17 1.92 -6.45
CA PRO A 137 17.53 2.23 -6.88
C PRO A 137 18.50 1.10 -6.50
N PRO A 138 19.65 0.98 -7.20
CA PRO A 138 20.56 -0.16 -7.06
C PRO A 138 21.23 -0.29 -5.69
N ASN A 139 21.38 0.82 -4.96
CA ASN A 139 22.11 0.87 -3.70
C ASN A 139 21.24 0.65 -2.45
N ILE A 140 19.96 0.31 -2.60
CA ILE A 140 19.07 0.05 -1.44
C ILE A 140 19.19 -1.41 -0.97
N ASN A 141 19.29 -1.58 0.34
CA ASN A 141 19.17 -2.88 0.97
C ASN A 141 17.72 -3.40 0.87
N LYS A 142 17.51 -4.38 -0.02
CA LYS A 142 16.20 -5.00 -0.27
C LYS A 142 15.55 -5.57 0.99
N LEU A 143 16.32 -6.18 1.89
CA LEU A 143 15.78 -6.79 3.10
C LEU A 143 15.26 -5.72 4.06
N LYS A 144 15.97 -4.60 4.17
CA LYS A 144 15.55 -3.45 4.99
C LYS A 144 14.28 -2.81 4.44
N LEU A 145 14.21 -2.59 3.12
CA LEU A 145 13.01 -2.05 2.48
C LEU A 145 11.81 -2.99 2.61
N LEU A 146 12.03 -4.31 2.45
CA LEU A 146 10.98 -5.31 2.54
C LEU A 146 10.31 -5.38 3.92
N GLN A 147 11.01 -5.02 4.99
CA GLN A 147 10.41 -4.93 6.33
C GLN A 147 9.28 -3.89 6.41
N LYS A 148 9.33 -2.86 5.55
CA LYS A 148 8.29 -1.81 5.43
C LYS A 148 7.27 -2.13 4.32
N CYS A 149 7.44 -3.23 3.60
CA CYS A 149 6.59 -3.61 2.47
C CYS A 149 5.50 -4.60 2.90
N ARG A 150 4.26 -4.39 2.43
CA ARG A 150 3.16 -5.35 2.57
C ARG A 150 2.47 -5.57 1.24
N ARG A 151 2.30 -6.84 0.85
CA ARG A 151 1.60 -7.20 -0.41
C ARG A 151 2.21 -6.50 -1.64
N VAL A 152 3.54 -6.54 -1.73
CA VAL A 152 4.30 -6.12 -2.93
C VAL A 152 4.47 -7.34 -3.83
N LYS A 153 3.96 -7.31 -5.06
CA LYS A 153 4.01 -8.49 -5.95
C LYS A 153 5.38 -8.70 -6.59
N LYS A 154 6.04 -7.60 -6.97
CA LYS A 154 7.32 -7.64 -7.71
C LYS A 154 8.21 -6.47 -7.31
N ILE A 155 9.49 -6.74 -7.12
CA ILE A 155 10.53 -5.71 -6.91
C ILE A 155 11.50 -5.74 -8.09
N ILE A 156 11.76 -4.57 -8.68
CA ILE A 156 12.67 -4.38 -9.81
C ILE A 156 13.76 -3.41 -9.37
N VAL A 157 15.02 -3.77 -9.61
CA VAL A 157 16.14 -2.85 -9.37
C VAL A 157 16.37 -2.04 -10.64
N GLN A 158 16.47 -0.71 -10.52
CA GLN A 158 16.90 0.14 -11.62
C GLN A 158 18.33 -0.24 -12.01
N ASN A 159 18.48 -0.90 -13.16
CA ASN A 159 19.79 -1.04 -13.77
C ASN A 159 20.16 0.32 -14.37
N ASN A 160 21.24 0.92 -13.87
CA ASN A 160 21.87 2.00 -14.61
C ASN A 160 22.40 1.39 -15.92
N PRO A 161 22.02 1.89 -17.11
CA PRO A 161 22.81 1.58 -18.29
C PRO A 161 24.22 2.10 -18.02
N VAL A 162 25.18 1.18 -18.05
CA VAL A 162 26.62 1.50 -18.06
C VAL A 162 26.93 2.31 -19.32
#